data_AF-A0A8C5JIB7-F1
#
_entry.id   AF-A0A8C5JIB7-F1
#
_cell.length_a   1.000
_cell.length_b   1.000
_cell.length_c   1.000
_cell.angle_alpha   90.00
_cell.angle_beta   90.00
_cell.angle_gamma   90.00
#
_symmetry.space_group_name_H-M   'P 1'
#
loop_
_entity.id
_entity.type
_entity.pdbx_description
1 polymer ?
#
loop_
_entity_poly.entity_id
_entity_poly.type
_entity_poly.pdbx_seq_one_letter_code
_entity_poly.pdbx_strand_id
1 'polypeptide(L)'
;MATATRLIQRLRNFLAGVRTAPGSGRFCPAGRCAALPAPRSLRRRAAAPPDSGFALQRDLQAKLQLRYEEIAKRTQPPPRLPVGPSHKFADNYYCSRDGRRESLPPMVVATALKTLPAGAQVRSSGDAETTTGKKPVTPGPPLRKWEISRDEPYL
;
A
#
# COMPACT_ATOMS: atom_id res chain seq x y z
N MET A 1 19.23 29.86 -33.72
CA MET A 1 20.16 31.00 -33.67
C MET A 1 20.97 31.10 -32.37
N ALA A 2 21.25 30.01 -31.62
CA ALA A 2 21.99 30.05 -30.35
C ALA A 2 23.19 29.08 -30.27
N THR A 3 23.57 28.46 -31.39
CA THR A 3 24.65 27.46 -31.46
C THR A 3 25.99 28.04 -31.92
N ALA A 4 25.98 29.14 -32.69
CA ALA A 4 27.20 29.74 -33.24
C ALA A 4 28.07 30.45 -32.19
N THR A 5 27.49 31.02 -31.14
CA THR A 5 28.22 31.81 -30.13
C THR A 5 29.08 30.94 -29.22
N ARG A 6 28.65 29.71 -28.91
CA ARG A 6 29.43 28.76 -28.08
C ARG A 6 30.67 28.22 -28.79
N LEU A 7 30.61 28.08 -30.12
CA LEU A 7 31.74 27.62 -30.93
C LEU A 7 32.84 28.71 -30.98
N ILE A 8 32.44 29.97 -31.15
CA ILE A 8 33.35 31.13 -31.17
C ILE A 8 34.04 31.30 -29.81
N GLN A 9 33.33 31.09 -28.71
CA GLN A 9 33.90 31.18 -27.36
C GLN A 9 34.93 30.08 -27.09
N ARG A 10 34.69 28.85 -27.58
CA ARG A 10 35.66 27.75 -27.47
C ARG A 10 36.91 27.98 -28.32
N LEU A 11 36.75 28.55 -29.52
CA LEU A 11 37.88 28.86 -30.40
C LEU A 11 38.76 29.99 -29.82
N ARG A 12 38.14 30.99 -29.18
CA ARG A 12 38.87 32.03 -28.43
C ARG A 12 39.68 31.45 -27.28
N ASN A 13 39.10 30.54 -26.49
CA ASN A 13 39.82 29.93 -25.36
C ASN A 13 40.95 28.99 -25.82
N PHE A 14 40.83 28.38 -27.00
CA PHE A 14 41.87 27.54 -27.60
C PHE A 14 43.04 28.34 -28.17
N LEU A 15 42.76 29.45 -28.88
CA LEU A 15 43.79 30.36 -29.39
C LEU A 15 44.50 31.13 -28.26
N ALA A 16 43.82 31.36 -27.12
CA ALA A 16 44.41 32.02 -25.95
C ALA A 16 45.40 31.15 -25.17
N GLY A 17 45.68 29.90 -25.58
CA GLY A 17 46.79 29.11 -25.05
C GLY A 17 46.77 28.92 -23.53
N VAL A 18 45.60 28.93 -22.90
CA VAL A 18 45.46 28.75 -21.44
C VAL A 18 45.65 27.28 -21.10
N ARG A 19 46.93 26.88 -21.06
CA ARG A 19 47.41 25.65 -20.43
C ARG A 19 47.57 25.93 -18.93
N THR A 20 46.68 25.41 -18.09
CA THR A 20 46.85 25.43 -16.64
C THR A 20 47.22 24.03 -16.13
N ALA A 21 48.52 23.77 -16.10
CA ALA A 21 49.27 22.87 -15.22
C ALA A 21 50.77 23.20 -15.45
N PRO A 22 51.74 23.00 -14.53
CA PRO A 22 51.74 22.03 -13.41
C PRO A 22 52.47 22.51 -12.10
N GLY A 23 52.53 21.62 -11.10
CA GLY A 23 53.75 21.40 -10.31
C GLY A 23 53.99 22.26 -9.06
N SER A 24 53.71 21.70 -7.88
CA SER A 24 54.30 22.16 -6.61
C SER A 24 55.27 21.10 -6.07
N GLY A 25 56.45 21.01 -6.68
CA GLY A 25 57.61 20.37 -6.08
C GLY A 25 58.31 21.37 -5.15
N ARG A 26 58.22 21.17 -3.84
CA ARG A 26 59.10 21.83 -2.87
C ARG A 26 60.11 20.82 -2.36
N PHE A 27 61.32 21.00 -2.88
CA PHE A 27 62.57 20.45 -2.39
C PHE A 27 62.87 21.11 -1.03
N CYS A 28 62.97 20.32 0.04
CA CYS A 28 63.49 20.79 1.33
C CYS A 28 64.88 20.13 1.55
N PRO A 29 65.91 20.89 1.93
CA PRO A 29 67.26 20.38 2.03
C PRO A 29 67.46 19.51 3.28
N ALA A 30 68.40 18.58 3.15
CA ALA A 30 68.85 17.66 4.17
C ALA A 30 69.38 18.36 5.44
N GLY A 31 69.13 17.75 6.59
CA GLY A 31 69.95 17.97 7.79
C GLY A 31 69.19 18.14 9.09
N ARG A 32 68.77 17.02 9.70
CA ARG A 32 69.06 16.63 11.10
C ARG A 32 68.18 15.45 11.50
N CYS A 33 68.84 14.32 11.68
CA CYS A 33 68.30 13.15 12.35
C CYS A 33 67.99 13.49 13.81
N ALA A 34 66.72 13.46 14.19
CA ALA A 34 66.30 13.24 15.57
C ALA A 34 65.48 11.95 15.57
N ALA A 35 65.99 10.93 16.27
CA ALA A 35 65.34 9.64 16.43
C ALA A 35 63.99 9.83 17.13
N LEU A 36 62.90 9.62 16.39
CA LEU A 36 61.55 9.52 16.97
C LEU A 36 61.35 8.07 17.46
N PRO A 37 60.78 7.86 18.66
CA PRO A 37 60.55 6.53 19.20
C PRO A 37 59.53 5.76 18.35
N ALA A 38 59.78 4.46 18.20
CA ALA A 38 59.05 3.52 17.36
C ALA A 38 57.51 3.62 17.48
N PRO A 39 56.75 3.42 16.38
CA PRO A 39 55.30 3.40 16.43
C PRO A 39 54.86 2.20 17.28
N ARG A 40 54.29 2.49 18.46
CA ARG A 40 53.50 1.51 19.20
C ARG A 40 52.49 0.93 18.23
N SER A 41 52.56 -0.39 18.07
CA SER A 41 51.65 -1.20 17.29
C SER A 41 50.21 -0.73 17.47
N LEU A 42 49.68 -0.11 16.40
CA LEU A 42 48.24 0.05 16.23
C LEU A 42 47.68 -1.37 16.18
N ARG A 43 47.34 -1.93 17.35
CA ARG A 43 46.41 -3.04 17.44
C ARG A 43 45.22 -2.61 16.59
N ARG A 44 45.01 -3.27 15.44
CA ARG A 44 43.75 -3.20 14.73
C ARG A 44 42.70 -3.56 15.77
N ARG A 45 42.00 -2.55 16.32
CA ARG A 45 40.76 -2.81 17.04
C ARG A 45 39.88 -3.48 16.02
N ALA A 46 39.68 -4.78 16.18
CA ALA A 46 38.60 -5.48 15.50
C ALA A 46 37.34 -4.65 15.77
N ALA A 47 36.69 -4.20 14.71
CA ALA A 47 35.43 -3.48 14.83
C ALA A 47 34.48 -4.39 15.62
N ALA A 48 34.12 -3.97 16.83
CA ALA A 48 33.12 -4.69 17.62
C ALA A 48 31.82 -4.76 16.79
N PRO A 49 31.13 -5.91 16.77
CA PRO A 49 29.84 -6.01 16.10
C PRO A 49 28.85 -5.02 16.74
N PRO A 50 27.84 -4.53 16.01
CA PRO A 50 26.83 -3.64 16.58
C PRO A 50 26.08 -4.37 17.70
N ASP A 51 26.31 -3.92 18.95
CA ASP A 51 25.79 -4.56 20.17
C ASP A 51 24.25 -4.62 20.26
N SER A 52 23.54 -3.86 19.40
CA SER A 52 22.08 -3.74 19.43
C SER A 52 21.31 -4.99 19.01
N GLY A 53 21.92 -5.92 18.26
CA GLY A 53 21.28 -7.18 17.84
C GLY A 53 21.42 -8.33 18.83
N PHE A 54 22.43 -8.28 19.71
CA PHE A 54 22.81 -9.39 20.57
C PHE A 54 21.80 -9.62 21.72
N ALA A 55 21.33 -8.55 22.37
CA ALA A 55 20.40 -8.65 23.50
C ALA A 55 18.99 -9.12 23.11
N LEU A 56 18.59 -8.91 21.85
CA LEU A 56 17.24 -9.19 21.37
C LEU A 56 17.16 -10.44 20.49
N GLN A 57 18.30 -11.11 20.23
CA GLN A 57 18.45 -12.29 19.38
C GLN A 57 17.68 -12.17 18.06
N ARG A 58 17.65 -10.96 17.52
CA ARG A 58 16.94 -10.57 16.30
C ARG A 58 17.76 -9.50 15.60
N ASP A 59 17.83 -9.60 14.28
CA ASP A 59 18.47 -8.56 13.48
C ASP A 59 17.55 -7.34 13.35
N LEU A 60 17.73 -6.37 14.26
CA LEU A 60 17.00 -5.10 14.23
C LEU A 60 17.42 -4.21 13.06
N GLN A 61 18.65 -4.38 12.55
CA GLN A 61 19.16 -3.55 11.46
C GLN A 61 18.45 -3.88 10.14
N ALA A 62 17.99 -5.12 9.96
CA ALA A 62 17.22 -5.55 8.80
C ALA A 62 15.80 -4.95 8.72
N LYS A 63 15.16 -4.68 9.87
CA LYS A 63 13.80 -4.10 9.96
C LYS A 63 13.73 -3.05 11.05
N LEU A 64 14.26 -1.86 10.76
CA LEU A 64 14.25 -0.73 11.67
C LEU A 64 12.82 -0.16 11.82
N GLN A 65 12.50 0.30 13.03
CA GLN A 65 11.24 1.00 13.29
C GLN A 65 11.23 2.42 12.70
N LEU A 66 12.41 3.05 12.63
CA LEU A 66 12.59 4.37 12.04
C LEU A 66 12.68 4.22 10.52
N ARG A 67 11.88 5.03 9.83
CA ARG A 67 11.80 5.03 8.38
C ARG A 67 12.67 6.15 7.83
N TYR A 68 13.58 5.81 6.93
CA TYR A 68 14.50 6.75 6.29
C TYR A 68 14.07 7.00 4.84
N GLU A 69 14.85 6.53 3.87
CA GLU A 69 14.67 6.82 2.44
C GLU A 69 13.84 5.77 1.69
N GLU A 70 13.45 4.67 2.36
CA GLU A 70 12.61 3.60 1.81
C GLU A 70 11.16 4.04 1.56
N ILE A 71 10.74 5.17 2.14
CA ILE A 71 9.38 5.69 1.99
C ILE A 71 9.27 6.46 0.67
N ALA A 72 8.10 6.38 0.06
CA ALA A 72 7.76 7.26 -1.06
C ALA A 72 7.96 8.75 -0.71
N LYS A 73 8.37 9.54 -1.71
CA LYS A 73 8.53 10.99 -1.58
C LYS A 73 7.22 11.65 -1.15
N ARG A 74 7.30 12.76 -0.43
CA ARG A 74 6.13 13.55 0.01
C ARG A 74 5.36 14.20 -1.13
N THR A 75 6.02 14.50 -2.24
CA THR A 75 5.41 15.06 -3.45
C THR A 75 5.20 13.95 -4.48
N GLN A 76 3.94 13.69 -4.83
CA GLN A 76 3.57 12.69 -5.84
C GLN A 76 3.18 13.39 -7.15
N PRO A 77 3.47 12.78 -8.32
CA PRO A 77 2.98 13.27 -9.60
C PRO A 77 1.44 13.19 -9.67
N PRO A 78 0.78 14.03 -10.47
CA PRO A 78 -0.67 14.01 -10.60
C PRO A 78 -1.14 12.66 -11.17
N PRO A 79 -2.09 11.97 -10.51
CA PRO A 79 -2.57 10.66 -10.97
C PRO A 79 -3.62 10.79 -12.08
N ARG A 80 -3.71 9.76 -12.94
CA ARG A 80 -4.82 9.54 -13.87
C ARG A 80 -5.62 8.34 -13.41
N LEU A 81 -6.74 8.58 -12.73
CA LEU A 81 -7.58 7.53 -12.17
C LEU A 81 -8.50 6.93 -13.25
N PRO A 82 -8.75 5.61 -13.23
CA PRO A 82 -9.74 4.99 -14.10
C PRO A 82 -11.15 5.49 -13.75
N VAL A 83 -12.02 5.56 -14.76
CA VAL A 83 -13.42 5.94 -14.58
C VAL A 83 -14.26 4.76 -14.08
N GLY A 84 -15.35 5.06 -13.38
CA GLY A 84 -16.29 4.05 -12.87
C GLY A 84 -17.14 3.39 -13.97
N PRO A 85 -17.85 2.30 -13.63
CA PRO A 85 -18.57 1.46 -14.60
C PRO A 85 -19.73 2.15 -15.33
N SER A 86 -20.25 3.25 -14.79
CA SER A 86 -21.31 4.05 -15.41
C SER A 86 -20.78 5.13 -16.38
N HIS A 87 -19.50 5.14 -16.73
CA HIS A 87 -18.97 5.97 -17.83
C HIS A 87 -19.04 5.22 -19.16
N LYS A 88 -20.28 4.96 -19.62
CA LYS A 88 -20.57 4.29 -20.91
C LYS A 88 -21.36 5.22 -21.82
N PHE A 89 -21.07 5.18 -23.11
CA PHE A 89 -21.72 6.01 -24.12
C PHE A 89 -23.11 5.49 -24.54
N ALA A 90 -23.34 4.18 -24.47
CA ALA A 90 -24.60 3.53 -24.80
C ALA A 90 -25.03 2.57 -23.68
N ASP A 91 -26.32 2.20 -23.66
CA ASP A 91 -26.91 1.22 -22.74
C ASP A 91 -26.63 1.52 -21.25
N ASN A 92 -26.78 2.80 -20.88
CA ASN A 92 -26.45 3.32 -19.56
C ASN A 92 -27.53 4.28 -19.05
N TYR A 93 -28.77 3.85 -19.15
CA TYR A 93 -29.91 4.61 -18.65
C TYR A 93 -29.88 4.64 -17.12
N TYR A 94 -30.19 5.80 -16.52
CA TYR A 94 -30.22 5.94 -15.06
C TYR A 94 -31.29 5.05 -14.42
N CYS A 95 -32.43 4.87 -15.10
CA CYS A 95 -33.56 4.09 -14.59
C CYS A 95 -33.23 2.60 -14.37
N SER A 96 -32.30 2.01 -15.12
CA SER A 96 -31.94 0.58 -14.98
C SER A 96 -30.92 0.30 -13.88
N ARG A 97 -30.35 1.34 -13.26
CA ARG A 97 -29.31 1.23 -12.22
C ARG A 97 -29.71 1.87 -10.89
N ASP A 98 -30.89 2.47 -10.83
CA ASP A 98 -31.32 3.27 -9.69
C ASP A 98 -31.90 2.39 -8.56
N GLY A 99 -31.03 1.78 -7.78
CA GLY A 99 -31.42 0.98 -6.60
C GLY A 99 -32.18 1.77 -5.53
N ARG A 100 -32.16 3.11 -5.56
CA ARG A 100 -32.95 3.95 -4.63
C ARG A 100 -34.45 3.86 -4.90
N ARG A 101 -34.84 3.49 -6.12
CA ARG A 101 -36.25 3.30 -6.51
C ARG A 101 -36.68 1.84 -6.43
N GLU A 102 -35.73 0.92 -6.29
CA GLU A 102 -35.99 -0.51 -6.08
C GLU A 102 -36.36 -0.84 -4.64
N SER A 103 -36.16 0.09 -3.69
CA SER A 103 -36.58 -0.08 -2.30
C SER A 103 -38.10 -0.08 -2.18
N LEU A 104 -38.66 -1.25 -1.92
CA LEU A 104 -40.08 -1.43 -1.63
C LEU A 104 -40.37 -1.22 -0.13
N PRO A 105 -41.59 -0.84 0.24
CA PRO A 105 -42.03 -0.89 1.63
C PRO A 105 -41.92 -2.33 2.18
N PRO A 106 -41.76 -2.50 3.50
CA PRO A 106 -41.64 -3.82 4.10
C PRO A 106 -42.90 -4.65 3.87
N MET A 107 -42.72 -5.95 3.62
CA MET A 107 -43.82 -6.90 3.52
C MET A 107 -44.39 -7.19 4.91
N VAL A 108 -45.69 -6.98 5.09
CA VAL A 108 -46.37 -7.22 6.37
C VAL A 108 -46.84 -8.67 6.44
N VAL A 109 -46.24 -9.48 7.32
CA VAL A 109 -46.53 -10.91 7.47
C VAL A 109 -47.79 -11.18 8.30
N ALA A 110 -48.05 -10.33 9.30
CA ALA A 110 -49.25 -10.40 10.12
C ALA A 110 -49.65 -9.00 10.60
N THR A 111 -50.93 -8.66 10.44
CA THR A 111 -51.53 -7.41 10.93
C THR A 111 -52.72 -7.76 11.81
N ALA A 112 -52.92 -7.07 12.93
CA ALA A 112 -54.06 -7.28 13.83
C ALA A 112 -55.42 -6.90 13.19
N LEU A 113 -55.40 -5.99 12.20
CA LEU A 113 -56.57 -5.59 11.42
C LEU A 113 -56.58 -6.34 10.08
N LYS A 114 -57.46 -7.33 9.94
CA LYS A 114 -57.73 -8.03 8.68
C LYS A 114 -58.53 -7.11 7.74
N THR A 115 -57.90 -6.50 6.76
CA THR A 115 -58.62 -6.02 5.57
C THR A 115 -59.09 -7.24 4.77
N LEU A 116 -60.41 -7.44 4.71
CA LEU A 116 -61.04 -8.48 3.89
C LEU A 116 -60.68 -8.26 2.41
N PRO A 117 -60.29 -9.30 1.65
CA PRO A 117 -60.18 -9.16 0.20
C PRO A 117 -61.56 -8.86 -0.37
N ALA A 118 -61.65 -7.85 -1.24
CA ALA A 118 -62.88 -7.59 -1.97
C ALA A 118 -63.19 -8.77 -2.91
N GLY A 119 -64.19 -9.58 -2.54
CA GLY A 119 -64.96 -10.39 -3.49
C GLY A 119 -64.40 -11.75 -3.93
N ALA A 120 -63.80 -12.56 -3.05
CA ALA A 120 -63.56 -13.98 -3.36
C ALA A 120 -64.66 -14.88 -2.77
N GLN A 121 -65.45 -15.50 -3.65
CA GLN A 121 -66.59 -16.33 -3.26
C GLN A 121 -66.18 -17.58 -2.48
N VAL A 122 -66.88 -17.79 -1.37
CA VAL A 122 -66.80 -18.95 -0.48
C VAL A 122 -67.24 -20.20 -1.24
N ARG A 123 -66.30 -21.12 -1.52
CA ARG A 123 -66.65 -22.52 -1.74
C ARG A 123 -66.57 -23.23 -0.40
N SER A 124 -67.72 -23.52 0.18
CA SER A 124 -67.84 -24.42 1.32
C SER A 124 -67.81 -25.86 0.83
N SER A 125 -66.77 -26.59 1.17
CA SER A 125 -66.84 -28.05 1.30
C SER A 125 -65.72 -28.44 2.25
N GLY A 126 -66.14 -28.87 3.44
CA GLY A 126 -65.23 -29.27 4.51
C GLY A 126 -64.36 -30.43 4.06
N ASP A 127 -63.05 -30.17 4.04
CA ASP A 127 -62.06 -31.19 4.30
C ASP A 127 -61.33 -30.76 5.58
N ALA A 128 -61.42 -31.62 6.59
CA ALA A 128 -60.72 -31.48 7.85
C ALA A 128 -59.22 -31.42 7.57
N GLU A 129 -58.65 -30.21 7.68
CA GLU A 129 -57.21 -30.01 7.63
C GLU A 129 -56.58 -30.71 8.85
N THR A 130 -56.17 -31.94 8.62
CA THR A 130 -55.37 -32.74 9.55
C THR A 130 -54.17 -31.87 9.96
N THR A 131 -54.16 -31.40 11.21
CA THR A 131 -53.07 -30.64 11.80
C THR A 131 -51.84 -31.52 11.93
N THR A 132 -51.18 -31.75 10.81
CA THR A 132 -49.84 -32.31 10.75
C THR A 132 -48.94 -31.24 11.37
N GLY A 133 -48.32 -31.54 12.52
CA GLY A 133 -47.56 -30.55 13.30
C GLY A 133 -46.54 -29.79 12.45
N LYS A 134 -46.64 -28.46 12.41
CA LYS A 134 -45.71 -27.59 11.68
C LYS A 134 -44.32 -27.74 12.30
N LYS A 135 -43.31 -28.04 11.48
CA LYS A 135 -41.91 -28.11 11.95
C LYS A 135 -41.47 -26.73 12.47
N PRO A 136 -40.73 -26.65 13.59
CA PRO A 136 -40.19 -25.39 14.07
C PRO A 136 -39.27 -24.78 13.01
N VAL A 137 -39.43 -23.48 12.74
CA VAL A 137 -38.65 -22.74 11.74
C VAL A 137 -37.54 -21.96 12.44
N THR A 138 -36.30 -22.15 12.00
CA THR A 138 -35.14 -21.34 12.38
C THR A 138 -34.95 -20.25 11.30
N PRO A 139 -34.68 -18.97 11.64
CA PRO A 139 -34.61 -17.86 10.68
C PRO A 139 -33.48 -17.98 9.64
N GLY A 140 -32.54 -18.90 9.83
CA GLY A 140 -31.48 -19.22 8.89
C GLY A 140 -30.91 -20.61 9.14
N PRO A 141 -30.06 -21.11 8.24
CA PRO A 141 -29.33 -22.36 8.47
C PRO A 141 -28.39 -22.21 9.67
N PRO A 142 -28.06 -23.31 10.37
CA PRO A 142 -27.04 -23.28 11.41
C PRO A 142 -25.70 -22.79 10.82
N LEU A 143 -25.01 -21.93 11.56
CA LEU A 143 -23.72 -21.41 11.14
C LEU A 143 -22.74 -22.57 10.94
N ARG A 144 -21.99 -22.52 9.82
CA ARG A 144 -20.91 -23.48 9.58
C ARG A 144 -19.80 -23.21 10.60
N LYS A 145 -19.32 -24.27 11.26
CA LYS A 145 -18.15 -24.18 12.14
C LYS A 145 -16.94 -23.74 11.30
N TRP A 146 -16.25 -22.70 11.72
CA TRP A 146 -15.04 -22.24 11.04
C TRP A 146 -13.93 -23.29 11.16
N GLU A 147 -13.21 -23.50 10.07
CA GLU A 147 -12.02 -24.34 10.04
C GLU A 147 -10.84 -23.56 10.63
N ILE A 148 -9.91 -24.28 11.28
CA ILE A 148 -8.67 -23.68 11.77
C ILE A 148 -7.76 -23.31 10.59
N SER A 149 -6.99 -22.22 10.73
CA SER A 149 -6.07 -21.78 9.68
C SER A 149 -5.06 -22.86 9.32
N ARG A 150 -4.65 -22.92 8.04
CA ARG A 150 -3.63 -23.87 7.56
C ARG A 150 -2.21 -23.32 7.63
N ASP A 151 -2.07 -21.99 7.64
CA ASP A 151 -0.77 -21.34 7.58
C ASP A 151 -0.05 -21.40 8.94
N GLU A 152 -0.75 -20.98 10.02
CA GLU A 152 -0.27 -21.03 11.40
C GLU A 152 -1.45 -21.40 12.34
N PRO A 153 -1.75 -22.70 12.56
CA PRO A 153 -2.90 -23.14 13.36
C PRO A 153 -2.70 -22.97 14.88
N TYR A 154 -1.45 -22.85 15.32
CA TYR A 154 -1.08 -22.70 16.72
C TYR A 154 -0.14 -21.51 16.85
N LEU A 155 -0.29 -20.76 17.93
CA LEU A 155 0.53 -19.62 18.29
C LEU A 155 1.62 -20.03 19.30
#